data_AF-A0A238XHU0-F1
#
_entry.id   AF-A0A238XHU0-F1
#
_cell.length_a   1.000
_cell.length_b   1.000
_cell.length_c   1.000
_cell.angle_alpha   90.00
_cell.angle_beta   90.00
_cell.angle_gamma   90.00
#
_symmetry.space_group_name_H-M   'P 1'
#
loop_
_entity.id
_entity.type
_entity.pdbx_description
1 polymer ?
#
loop_
_entity_poly.entity_id
_entity_poly.type
_entity_poly.pdbx_seq_one_letter_code
_entity_poly.pdbx_strand_id
1 'polypeptide(L)'
;VAHFHYVVFGTVVFAAYAGIYFWFPKMCGRMMDERIGKLHFWLTFIGFHTTFLVQHWLGGEGMPRRYVDYLATDSFTALNMVSTIGSFILGASAIPFFYNVVRSWKYGELALRDDPWGHGNSLEWATSSPPPRHNFVEIPKIRSERPAFEAHYPHLLKRLQDEAHAGKRHKPYGGVSELVGGTGPRQGPNDPDPT
;
A
#
# COMPACT_ATOMS: atom_id res chain seq x y z
N VAL A 1 -20.64 6.73 13.28
CA VAL A 1 -19.44 7.57 13.03
C VAL A 1 -18.17 6.74 13.09
N ALA A 2 -18.00 5.94 14.15
CA ALA A 2 -16.86 5.06 14.35
C ALA A 2 -16.56 4.14 13.14
N HIS A 3 -17.57 3.39 12.65
CA HIS A 3 -17.39 2.50 11.50
C HIS A 3 -16.81 3.19 10.25
N PHE A 4 -17.40 4.33 9.84
CA PHE A 4 -16.93 5.08 8.68
C PHE A 4 -15.47 5.52 8.83
N HIS A 5 -15.09 6.04 10.00
CA HIS A 5 -13.70 6.41 10.26
C HIS A 5 -12.81 5.18 10.30
N TYR A 6 -13.29 4.06 10.83
CA TYR A 6 -12.50 2.83 10.88
C TYR A 6 -12.13 2.33 9.48
N VAL A 7 -13.10 2.39 8.56
CA VAL A 7 -12.89 1.98 7.17
C VAL A 7 -12.08 3.03 6.42
N VAL A 8 -12.54 4.29 6.35
CA VAL A 8 -11.92 5.31 5.50
C VAL A 8 -10.55 5.72 5.99
N PHE A 9 -10.34 5.88 7.30
CA PHE A 9 -9.01 6.16 7.83
C PHE A 9 -8.10 4.94 7.61
N GLY A 10 -8.62 3.73 7.89
CA GLY A 10 -7.96 2.45 7.66
C GLY A 10 -7.50 2.24 6.22
N THR A 11 -8.32 2.61 5.23
CA THR A 11 -8.02 2.41 3.82
C THR A 11 -7.29 3.60 3.21
N VAL A 12 -7.81 4.82 3.38
CA VAL A 12 -7.31 6.00 2.66
C VAL A 12 -6.06 6.55 3.32
N VAL A 13 -6.08 6.78 4.63
CA VAL A 13 -4.97 7.45 5.31
C VAL A 13 -3.76 6.53 5.43
N PHE A 14 -3.95 5.27 5.83
CA PHE A 14 -2.84 4.31 5.85
C PHE A 14 -2.30 4.03 4.44
N ALA A 15 -3.14 3.89 3.41
CA ALA A 15 -2.64 3.70 2.04
C ALA A 15 -1.94 4.96 1.52
N ALA A 16 -2.41 6.16 1.86
CA ALA A 16 -1.73 7.40 1.52
C ALA A 16 -0.34 7.47 2.17
N TYR A 17 -0.23 7.15 3.47
CA TYR A 17 1.08 7.07 4.12
C TYR A 17 1.97 5.98 3.51
N ALA A 18 1.44 4.78 3.30
CA ALA A 18 2.18 3.69 2.66
C ALA A 18 2.68 4.09 1.28
N GLY A 19 1.84 4.74 0.47
CA GLY A 19 2.21 5.27 -0.84
C GLY A 19 3.29 6.35 -0.75
N ILE A 20 3.20 7.26 0.22
CA ILE A 20 4.26 8.26 0.45
C ILE A 20 5.56 7.54 0.80
N TYR A 21 5.60 6.65 1.79
CA TYR A 21 6.84 5.94 2.14
C TYR A 21 7.40 5.12 0.96
N PHE A 22 6.52 4.49 0.16
CA PHE A 22 6.91 3.64 -0.97
C PHE A 22 7.44 4.43 -2.17
N TRP A 23 6.75 5.50 -2.58
CA TRP A 23 7.12 6.32 -3.76
C TRP A 23 7.98 7.55 -3.42
N PHE A 24 8.27 7.84 -2.15
CA PHE A 24 9.13 8.97 -1.78
C PHE A 24 10.52 8.93 -2.44
N PRO A 25 11.23 7.78 -2.48
CA PRO A 25 12.49 7.67 -3.21
C PRO A 25 12.32 7.96 -4.71
N LYS A 26 11.17 7.60 -5.28
CA LYS A 26 10.88 7.83 -6.69
C LYS A 26 10.69 9.31 -7.01
N MET A 27 10.04 10.05 -6.11
CA MET A 27 9.77 11.47 -6.29
C MET A 27 10.99 12.35 -5.97
N CYS A 28 11.77 12.00 -4.94
CA CYS A 28 12.82 12.86 -4.41
C CYS A 28 14.25 12.34 -4.60
N GLY A 29 14.44 11.10 -5.06
CA GLY A 29 15.75 10.46 -5.20
C GLY A 29 16.43 10.14 -3.85
N ARG A 30 15.69 10.16 -2.74
CA ARG A 30 16.21 9.94 -1.39
C ARG A 30 15.32 9.03 -0.57
N MET A 31 15.90 8.26 0.33
CA MET A 31 15.20 7.36 1.26
C MET A 31 14.67 8.10 2.48
N MET A 32 13.52 7.64 3.00
CA MET A 32 12.98 8.10 4.28
C MET A 32 13.68 7.42 5.46
N ASP A 33 13.71 8.07 6.63
CA ASP A 33 14.25 7.45 7.84
C ASP A 33 13.26 6.40 8.39
N GLU A 34 13.65 5.13 8.31
CA GLU A 34 12.89 3.97 8.77
C GLU A 34 12.54 4.01 10.26
N ARG A 35 13.41 4.58 11.11
CA ARG A 35 13.18 4.62 12.57
C ARG A 35 12.04 5.58 12.90
N ILE A 36 12.06 6.75 12.25
CA ILE A 36 11.00 7.76 12.41
C ILE A 36 9.71 7.28 11.73
N GLY A 37 9.82 6.58 10.58
CA GLY A 37 8.68 5.95 9.91
C GLY A 37 7.97 4.93 10.80
N LYS A 38 8.71 4.06 11.49
CA LYS A 38 8.16 3.11 12.45
C LYS A 38 7.52 3.80 13.65
N LEU A 39 8.13 4.86 14.18
CA LEU A 39 7.53 5.66 15.25
C LEU A 39 6.19 6.26 14.81
N HIS A 40 6.15 6.88 13.62
CA HIS A 40 4.93 7.42 13.05
C HIS A 40 3.85 6.33 12.90
N PHE A 41 4.21 5.17 12.34
CA PHE A 41 3.29 4.04 12.19
C PHE A 41 2.68 3.62 13.53
N TRP A 42 3.50 3.41 14.56
CA TRP A 42 2.99 2.97 15.87
C TRP A 42 2.13 4.01 16.56
N LEU A 43 2.51 5.29 16.51
CA LEU A 43 1.70 6.37 17.07
C LEU A 43 0.34 6.48 16.36
N THR A 44 0.35 6.45 15.02
CA THR A 44 -0.88 6.50 14.22
C THR A 44 -1.74 5.26 14.47
N PHE A 45 -1.15 4.06 14.50
CA PHE A 45 -1.88 2.81 14.73
C PHE A 45 -2.54 2.78 16.10
N ILE A 46 -1.78 3.06 17.16
CA ILE A 46 -2.29 3.05 18.54
C ILE A 46 -3.31 4.18 18.74
N GLY A 47 -2.99 5.40 18.31
CA GLY A 47 -3.91 6.55 18.43
C GLY A 47 -5.23 6.33 17.71
N PHE A 48 -5.19 5.79 16.48
CA PHE A 48 -6.36 5.46 15.69
C PHE A 48 -7.26 4.41 16.38
N HIS A 49 -6.69 3.29 16.83
CA HIS A 49 -7.48 2.25 17.51
C HIS A 49 -8.06 2.77 18.82
N THR A 50 -7.26 3.45 19.65
CA THR A 50 -7.74 4.02 20.93
C THR A 50 -8.86 5.03 20.74
N THR A 51 -8.82 5.84 19.67
CA THR A 51 -9.87 6.82 19.36
C THR A 51 -11.15 6.13 18.90
N PHE A 52 -11.08 5.34 17.82
CA PHE A 52 -12.28 4.92 17.12
C PHE A 52 -12.83 3.56 17.59
N LEU A 53 -12.02 2.72 18.22
CA LEU A 53 -12.53 1.46 18.78
C LEU A 53 -13.49 1.75 19.93
N VAL A 54 -13.10 2.67 20.83
CA VAL A 54 -13.93 3.10 21.97
C VAL A 54 -15.24 3.73 21.51
N GLN A 55 -15.22 4.46 20.38
CA GLN A 55 -16.41 5.03 19.77
C GLN A 55 -17.41 3.98 19.22
N HIS A 56 -16.99 2.73 18.99
CA HIS A 56 -17.93 1.65 18.66
C HIS A 56 -18.74 1.24 19.89
N TRP A 57 -18.10 1.11 21.05
CA TRP A 57 -18.79 0.83 22.31
C TRP A 57 -19.68 1.98 22.73
N LEU A 58 -19.17 3.21 22.67
CA LEU A 58 -19.93 4.41 23.01
C LEU A 58 -21.20 4.58 22.14
N GLY A 59 -21.10 4.26 20.85
CA GLY A 59 -22.26 4.23 19.96
C GLY A 59 -23.25 3.10 20.29
N GLY A 60 -22.75 1.97 20.79
CA GLY A 60 -23.57 0.85 21.26
C GLY A 60 -24.29 1.14 22.59
N GLU A 61 -23.69 1.93 23.47
CA GLU A 61 -24.31 2.43 24.71
C GLU A 61 -25.36 3.52 24.47
N GLY A 62 -25.47 4.02 23.24
CA GLY A 62 -26.57 4.88 22.80
C GLY A 62 -26.23 6.35 22.65
N MET A 63 -24.97 6.78 22.72
CA MET A 63 -24.59 8.16 22.46
C MET A 63 -24.87 8.55 21.00
N PRO A 64 -25.81 9.48 20.72
CA PRO A 64 -26.10 9.87 19.35
C PRO A 64 -25.03 10.80 18.79
N ARG A 65 -24.90 10.83 17.47
CA ARG A 65 -23.94 11.71 16.77
C ARG A 65 -24.36 13.20 16.88
N ARG A 66 -23.37 14.11 16.78
CA ARG A 66 -23.54 15.57 16.68
C ARG A 66 -24.09 16.27 17.95
N TYR A 67 -23.84 15.69 19.12
CA TYR A 67 -24.06 16.34 20.39
C TYR A 67 -22.80 17.07 20.83
N VAL A 68 -22.96 18.26 21.42
CA VAL A 68 -21.85 19.10 21.90
C VAL A 68 -21.52 18.77 23.36
N ASP A 69 -22.53 18.38 24.14
CA ASP A 69 -22.45 17.99 25.55
C ASP A 69 -23.34 16.77 25.86
N TYR A 70 -23.14 16.19 27.04
CA TYR A 70 -23.89 15.06 27.59
C TYR A 70 -24.00 15.20 29.10
N LEU A 71 -24.99 14.57 29.73
CA LEU A 71 -25.18 14.67 31.18
C LEU A 71 -24.20 13.73 31.90
N ALA A 72 -23.78 14.12 33.11
CA ALA A 72 -22.92 13.27 33.94
C ALA A 72 -23.58 11.93 34.32
N THR A 73 -24.90 11.86 34.29
CA THR A 73 -25.70 10.64 34.53
C THR A 73 -25.61 9.62 33.40
N ASP A 74 -25.20 10.04 32.20
CA ASP A 74 -25.22 9.20 31.00
C ASP A 74 -24.02 8.24 30.94
N SER A 75 -23.07 8.31 31.89
CA SER A 75 -21.89 7.45 32.01
C SER A 75 -20.90 7.45 30.82
N PHE A 76 -21.11 8.31 29.83
CA PHE A 76 -20.27 8.45 28.63
C PHE A 76 -18.89 9.10 28.85
N THR A 77 -18.64 9.68 30.03
CA THR A 77 -17.44 10.48 30.31
C THR A 77 -16.13 9.70 30.14
N ALA A 78 -16.07 8.47 30.64
CA ALA A 78 -14.83 7.69 30.62
C ALA A 78 -14.41 7.32 29.18
N LEU A 79 -15.35 6.82 28.38
CA LEU A 79 -15.10 6.44 26.98
C LEU A 79 -14.77 7.65 26.11
N ASN A 80 -15.45 8.79 26.32
CA ASN A 80 -15.10 10.04 25.63
C ASN A 80 -13.71 10.56 26.02
N MET A 81 -13.30 10.42 27.29
CA MET A 81 -11.96 10.81 27.73
C MET A 81 -10.88 9.96 27.05
N VAL A 82 -11.06 8.64 26.99
CA VAL A 82 -10.13 7.74 26.29
C VAL A 82 -10.07 8.07 24.81
N SER A 83 -11.22 8.29 24.17
CA SER A 83 -11.29 8.71 22.77
C SER A 83 -10.55 10.03 22.53
N THR A 84 -10.63 10.97 23.48
CA THR A 84 -9.95 12.27 23.40
C THR A 84 -8.44 12.10 23.48
N ILE A 85 -7.95 11.31 24.43
CA ILE A 85 -6.52 10.97 24.56
C ILE A 85 -6.01 10.33 23.27
N GLY A 86 -6.75 9.36 22.71
CA GLY A 86 -6.44 8.75 21.43
C GLY A 86 -6.31 9.77 20.29
N SER A 87 -7.23 10.73 20.24
CA SER A 87 -7.25 11.76 19.18
C SER A 87 -6.06 12.71 19.27
N PHE A 88 -5.62 13.06 20.48
CA PHE A 88 -4.41 13.85 20.68
C PHE A 88 -3.15 13.07 20.29
N ILE A 89 -3.07 11.77 20.60
CA ILE A 89 -1.96 10.91 20.15
C ILE A 89 -1.93 10.85 18.61
N LEU A 90 -3.10 10.71 17.97
CA LEU A 90 -3.22 10.71 16.52
C LEU A 90 -2.83 12.05 15.90
N GLY A 91 -3.20 13.18 16.52
CA GLY A 91 -2.72 14.50 16.10
C GLY A 91 -1.21 14.65 16.24
N ALA A 92 -0.64 14.15 17.35
CA ALA A 92 0.80 14.17 17.59
C ALA A 92 1.58 13.28 16.61
N SER A 93 0.97 12.22 16.05
CA SER A 93 1.63 11.34 15.08
C SER A 93 1.96 12.04 13.75
N ALA A 94 1.27 13.14 13.42
CA ALA A 94 1.58 13.95 12.25
C ALA A 94 2.96 14.63 12.35
N ILE A 95 3.43 14.93 13.57
CA ILE A 95 4.71 15.62 13.81
C ILE A 95 5.90 14.79 13.30
N PRO A 96 6.12 13.52 13.71
CA PRO A 96 7.22 12.71 13.19
C PRO A 96 7.08 12.46 11.69
N PHE A 97 5.87 12.41 11.14
CA PHE A 97 5.64 12.28 9.70
C PHE A 97 6.20 13.49 8.92
N PHE A 98 5.75 14.70 9.24
CA PHE A 98 6.23 15.91 8.56
C PHE A 98 7.73 16.13 8.77
N TYR A 99 8.21 15.86 9.97
CA TYR A 99 9.64 15.91 10.26
C TYR A 99 10.44 14.95 9.38
N ASN A 100 9.97 13.70 9.20
CA ASN A 100 10.63 12.73 8.34
C ASN A 100 10.65 13.19 6.87
N VAL A 101 9.53 13.68 6.35
CA VAL A 101 9.43 14.21 4.98
C VAL A 101 10.44 15.34 4.74
N VAL A 102 10.48 16.34 5.62
CA VAL A 102 11.38 17.50 5.46
C VAL A 102 12.84 17.10 5.62
N ARG A 103 13.15 16.27 6.63
CA ARG A 103 14.52 15.82 6.90
C ARG A 103 15.04 14.94 5.77
N SER A 104 14.26 13.97 5.30
CA SER A 104 14.68 13.06 4.23
C SER A 104 14.77 13.73 2.88
N TRP A 105 13.96 14.75 2.62
CA TRP A 105 14.08 15.54 1.39
C TRP A 105 15.41 16.32 1.33
N LYS A 106 15.85 16.90 2.46
CA LYS A 106 17.09 17.69 2.52
C LYS A 106 18.35 16.85 2.75
N TYR A 107 18.27 15.85 3.61
CA TYR A 107 19.42 15.13 4.17
C TYR A 107 19.30 13.60 4.10
N GLY A 108 18.26 13.06 3.47
CA GLY A 108 18.05 11.62 3.36
C GLY A 108 19.13 10.93 2.52
N GLU A 109 19.33 9.64 2.75
CA GLU A 109 20.25 8.81 1.98
C GLU A 109 19.85 8.78 0.50
N LEU A 110 20.82 8.84 -0.42
CA LEU A 110 20.54 8.87 -1.86
C LEU A 110 20.07 7.50 -2.35
N ALA A 111 18.95 7.48 -3.06
CA ALA A 111 18.46 6.29 -3.75
C ALA A 111 19.22 6.12 -5.08
N LEU A 112 20.43 5.56 -5.02
CA LEU A 112 21.32 5.43 -6.19
C LEU A 112 20.85 4.40 -7.24
N ARG A 113 19.89 3.55 -6.90
CA ARG A 113 19.34 2.52 -7.79
C ARG A 113 18.01 2.96 -8.38
N ASP A 114 17.72 2.50 -9.60
CA ASP A 114 16.41 2.65 -10.24
C ASP A 114 15.28 2.08 -9.37
N ASP A 115 15.57 0.92 -8.77
CA ASP A 115 14.75 0.28 -7.75
C ASP A 115 15.46 0.29 -6.38
N PRO A 116 15.08 1.21 -5.47
CA PRO A 116 15.61 1.26 -4.11
C PRO A 116 15.09 0.13 -3.21
N TRP A 117 13.95 -0.50 -3.55
CA TRP A 117 13.36 -1.60 -2.78
C TRP A 117 13.86 -2.97 -3.24
N GLY A 118 14.42 -3.06 -4.45
CA GLY A 118 15.11 -4.22 -5.03
C GLY A 118 14.20 -5.26 -5.68
N HIS A 119 12.90 -5.29 -5.39
CA HIS A 119 11.95 -6.25 -5.97
C HIS A 119 10.71 -5.57 -6.58
N GLY A 120 10.88 -4.37 -7.11
CA GLY A 120 9.87 -3.59 -7.81
C GLY A 120 9.35 -4.32 -9.05
N ASN A 121 8.03 -4.41 -9.17
CA ASN A 121 7.38 -5.24 -10.19
C ASN A 121 6.91 -4.43 -11.39
N SER A 122 6.21 -3.34 -11.10
CA SER A 122 5.62 -2.45 -12.09
C SER A 122 6.69 -1.60 -12.77
N LEU A 123 6.35 -1.08 -13.95
CA LEU A 123 7.25 -0.30 -14.80
C LEU A 123 7.85 0.94 -14.12
N GLU A 124 7.21 1.46 -13.08
CA GLU A 124 7.75 2.58 -12.31
C GLU A 124 9.16 2.30 -11.77
N TRP A 125 9.51 1.04 -11.49
CA TRP A 125 10.82 0.64 -10.95
C TRP A 125 11.85 0.26 -12.03
N ALA A 126 11.51 0.43 -13.32
CA ALA A 126 12.43 0.23 -14.44
C ALA A 126 13.10 1.53 -14.92
N THR A 127 12.78 2.67 -14.31
CA THR A 127 13.38 3.97 -14.65
C THR A 127 14.13 4.56 -13.45
N SER A 128 14.93 5.60 -13.68
CA SER A 128 15.74 6.24 -12.63
C SER A 128 14.89 6.85 -11.50
N SER A 129 15.52 7.07 -10.34
CA SER A 129 14.91 7.71 -9.17
C SER A 129 15.71 8.97 -8.80
N PRO A 130 15.27 10.20 -9.14
CA PRO A 130 13.99 10.56 -9.76
C PRO A 130 13.94 10.26 -11.28
N PRO A 131 12.74 10.10 -11.86
CA PRO A 131 12.57 9.83 -13.28
C PRO A 131 12.94 11.05 -14.14
N PRO A 132 13.43 10.84 -15.38
CA PRO A 132 13.67 11.93 -16.33
C PRO A 132 12.34 12.57 -16.77
N ARG A 133 12.40 13.77 -17.35
CA ARG A 133 11.20 14.52 -17.80
C ARG A 133 10.26 13.71 -18.72
N HIS A 134 10.81 12.78 -19.50
CA HIS A 134 10.08 11.94 -20.45
C HIS A 134 9.81 10.51 -19.91
N ASN A 135 9.96 10.29 -18.60
CA ASN A 135 9.77 9.05 -17.85
C ASN A 135 10.70 7.88 -18.20
N PHE A 136 10.88 7.51 -19.48
CA PHE A 136 11.65 6.33 -19.88
C PHE A 136 12.62 6.64 -21.01
N VAL A 137 13.91 6.34 -20.80
CA VAL A 137 14.91 6.36 -21.89
C VAL A 137 14.74 5.14 -22.78
N GLU A 138 14.51 3.98 -22.19
CA GLU A 138 14.20 2.72 -22.86
C GLU A 138 13.06 2.02 -22.11
N ILE A 139 12.12 1.42 -22.85
CA ILE A 139 10.99 0.68 -22.27
C ILE A 139 11.36 -0.81 -22.27
N PRO A 140 11.36 -1.49 -21.10
CA PRO A 140 11.60 -2.93 -21.05
C PRO A 140 10.46 -3.71 -21.74
N LYS A 141 10.79 -4.86 -22.32
CA LYS A 141 9.79 -5.72 -22.98
C LYS A 141 8.76 -6.21 -21.97
N ILE A 142 7.48 -5.91 -22.21
CA ILE A 142 6.38 -6.30 -21.31
C ILE A 142 5.91 -7.71 -21.67
N ARG A 143 6.23 -8.69 -20.83
CA ARG A 143 5.86 -10.11 -21.03
C ARG A 143 4.94 -10.67 -19.93
N SER A 144 4.82 -9.96 -18.81
CA SER A 144 3.99 -10.36 -17.66
C SER A 144 3.49 -9.14 -16.89
N GLU A 145 2.81 -9.38 -15.76
CA GLU A 145 2.39 -8.35 -14.81
C GLU A 145 3.55 -7.71 -14.02
N ARG A 146 4.77 -8.26 -14.10
CA ARG A 146 5.97 -7.79 -13.36
C ARG A 146 7.14 -7.43 -14.29
N PRO A 147 6.97 -6.54 -15.28
CA PRO A 147 7.98 -6.27 -16.31
C PRO A 147 9.30 -5.69 -15.76
N ALA A 148 9.27 -4.89 -14.70
CA ALA A 148 10.50 -4.36 -14.11
C ALA A 148 11.29 -5.45 -13.38
N PHE A 149 10.60 -6.36 -12.70
CA PHE A 149 11.23 -7.48 -12.00
C PHE A 149 11.93 -8.43 -13.00
N GLU A 150 11.27 -8.74 -14.11
CA GLU A 150 11.84 -9.58 -15.16
C GLU A 150 13.10 -8.98 -15.80
N ALA A 151 13.11 -7.66 -16.00
CA ALA A 151 14.27 -6.94 -16.53
C ALA A 151 15.46 -6.99 -15.56
N HIS A 152 15.20 -6.83 -14.26
CA HIS A 152 16.25 -6.89 -13.22
C HIS A 152 16.72 -8.33 -12.92
N TYR A 153 15.86 -9.33 -13.11
CA TYR A 153 16.12 -10.73 -12.75
C TYR A 153 15.88 -11.73 -13.91
N PRO A 154 16.62 -11.63 -15.03
CA PRO A 154 16.40 -12.49 -16.20
C PRO A 154 16.65 -13.98 -15.92
N HIS A 155 17.51 -14.30 -14.96
CA HIS A 155 17.82 -15.68 -14.56
C HIS A 155 16.67 -16.37 -13.80
N LEU A 156 15.69 -15.63 -13.29
CA LEU A 156 14.54 -16.17 -12.57
C LEU A 156 13.34 -16.48 -13.48
N LEU A 157 13.37 -16.04 -14.75
CA LEU A 157 12.23 -16.15 -15.67
C LEU A 157 11.72 -17.58 -15.83
N LYS A 158 12.61 -18.54 -16.07
CA LYS A 158 12.25 -19.95 -16.24
C LYS A 158 11.53 -20.49 -15.00
N ARG A 159 12.10 -20.20 -13.83
CA ARG A 159 11.51 -20.62 -12.55
C ARG A 159 10.15 -19.98 -12.31
N LEU A 160 10.02 -18.67 -12.57
CA LEU A 160 8.75 -17.96 -12.42
C LEU A 160 7.67 -18.57 -13.31
N GLN A 161 8.00 -18.94 -14.55
CA GLN A 161 7.07 -19.58 -15.48
C GLN A 161 6.67 -20.99 -15.01
N ASP A 162 7.66 -21.81 -14.62
CA ASP A 162 7.42 -23.19 -14.15
C ASP A 162 6.57 -23.20 -12.85
N GLU A 163 6.80 -22.25 -11.95
CA GLU A 163 6.12 -22.16 -10.66
C GLU A 163 4.79 -21.36 -10.71
N ALA A 164 4.53 -20.58 -11.77
CA ALA A 164 3.35 -19.71 -11.89
C ALA A 164 2.01 -20.45 -11.72
N HIS A 165 1.99 -21.76 -11.96
CA HIS A 165 0.78 -22.60 -11.89
C HIS A 165 0.86 -23.73 -10.86
N ALA A 166 1.98 -23.88 -10.15
CA ALA A 166 2.20 -24.97 -9.19
C ALA A 166 1.21 -24.94 -8.01
N GLY A 167 0.75 -23.75 -7.59
CA GLY A 167 -0.20 -23.57 -6.49
C GLY A 167 -1.68 -23.65 -6.89
N LYS A 168 -2.01 -23.65 -8.20
CA LYS A 168 -3.39 -23.80 -8.65
C LYS A 168 -3.75 -25.28 -8.56
N ARG A 169 -4.47 -25.66 -7.51
CA ARG A 169 -5.21 -26.93 -7.49
C ARG A 169 -6.09 -26.92 -8.74
N HIS A 170 -5.69 -27.66 -9.78
CA HIS A 170 -6.48 -27.84 -10.98
C HIS A 170 -7.72 -28.62 -10.58
N LYS A 171 -8.76 -27.93 -10.10
CA LYS A 171 -10.12 -28.42 -10.31
C LYS A 171 -10.32 -28.27 -11.81
N PRO A 172 -10.60 -29.34 -12.56
CA PRO A 172 -11.09 -29.19 -13.91
C PRO A 172 -12.32 -28.29 -13.79
N TYR A 173 -12.32 -27.13 -14.44
CA TYR A 173 -13.59 -26.48 -14.73
C TYR A 173 -14.42 -27.52 -15.49
N GLY A 174 -15.67 -27.70 -15.05
CA GLY A 174 -16.53 -28.81 -15.45
C GLY A 174 -16.52 -29.12 -16.94
N GLY A 175 -16.75 -30.38 -17.28
CA GLY A 175 -16.76 -30.93 -18.64
C GLY A 175 -17.79 -30.31 -19.58
N VAL A 176 -17.56 -29.06 -19.99
CA VAL A 176 -18.35 -28.34 -20.98
C VAL A 176 -17.41 -27.49 -21.84
N SER A 177 -16.57 -28.16 -22.65
CA SER A 177 -16.04 -27.52 -23.87
C SER A 177 -16.01 -28.47 -25.06
N GLU A 178 -16.94 -29.43 -25.11
CA GLU A 178 -17.26 -30.14 -26.35
C GLU A 178 -18.16 -29.31 -27.30
N LEU A 179 -18.54 -28.08 -26.94
CA LEU A 179 -19.55 -27.31 -27.70
C LEU A 179 -19.05 -26.07 -28.46
N VAL A 180 -17.74 -25.80 -28.52
CA VAL A 180 -17.22 -24.76 -29.44
C VAL A 180 -15.94 -25.25 -30.10
N GLY A 181 -16.09 -26.04 -31.16
CA GLY A 181 -15.02 -26.30 -32.12
C GLY A 181 -14.80 -25.04 -32.97
N GLY A 182 -13.67 -24.35 -32.79
CA GLY A 182 -13.35 -23.26 -33.71
C GLY A 182 -12.16 -22.36 -33.37
N THR A 183 -11.69 -22.30 -32.13
CA THR A 183 -10.53 -21.45 -31.81
C THR A 183 -9.37 -22.30 -31.36
N GLY A 184 -8.29 -22.28 -32.16
CA GLY A 184 -7.04 -22.98 -31.85
C GLY A 184 -6.42 -22.57 -30.51
N PRO A 185 -5.41 -23.30 -30.04
CA PRO A 185 -4.75 -23.03 -28.77
C PRO A 185 -4.25 -21.58 -28.69
N ARG A 186 -4.44 -20.94 -27.53
CA ARG A 186 -3.88 -19.61 -27.22
C ARG A 186 -2.36 -19.66 -27.42
N GLN A 187 -1.84 -18.70 -28.19
CA GLN A 187 -0.42 -18.57 -28.50
C GLN A 187 0.41 -18.43 -27.22
N GLY A 188 1.44 -19.27 -27.08
CA GLY A 188 2.29 -19.35 -25.90
C GLY A 188 3.50 -18.41 -25.97
N PRO A 189 4.21 -18.22 -24.83
CA PRO A 189 5.38 -17.33 -24.75
C PRO A 189 6.57 -17.69 -25.66
N ASN A 190 6.57 -18.90 -26.21
CA ASN A 190 7.62 -19.43 -27.08
C ASN A 190 7.16 -19.63 -28.53
N ASP A 191 5.94 -19.22 -28.87
CA ASP A 191 5.49 -19.32 -30.25
C ASP A 191 6.13 -18.21 -31.09
N PRO A 192 6.58 -18.51 -32.32
CA PRO A 192 7.08 -17.48 -33.23
C PRO A 192 5.94 -16.50 -33.58
N ASP A 193 6.30 -15.22 -33.68
CA ASP A 193 5.37 -14.17 -34.09
C ASP A 193 4.79 -14.49 -35.47
N PRO A 194 3.48 -14.36 -35.68
CA PRO A 194 2.91 -14.45 -37.01
C PRO A 194 3.31 -13.16 -37.74
N THR A 195 4.05 -13.32 -38.85
CA THR A 195 4.52 -12.25 -39.73
C THR A 195 3.47 -11.22 -40.08
#